data_AF-A0AAD9QHY7-F1
#
_entry.id   AF-A0AAD9QHY7-F1
#
_cell.length_a   1.000
_cell.length_b   1.000
_cell.length_c   1.000
_cell.angle_alpha   90.00
_cell.angle_beta   90.00
_cell.angle_gamma   90.00
#
_symmetry.space_group_name_H-M   'P 1'
#
loop_
_entity.id
_entity.type
_entity.pdbx_description
1 polymer ?
#
loop_
_entity_poly.entity_id
_entity_poly.type
_entity_poly.pdbx_seq_one_letter_code
_entity_poly.pdbx_strand_id
1 'polypeptide(L)'
;RTEGRKGKVLFLDLFFDSSSLPTQTVVTSLDGLTKFIDLDHLTSDLGGSFKYDHSKWIKMRMAVEKFVYEASSLLAKLEEIDDGLSLEDFADTVEGLKDQIKQNQHVKKWIVKAPVEVLQEEGQKLRSSLQNPEHFTDAFTPEDVKKAENQIDELVEGLLSKRQKLRELWNMRKMKLDQCFQYRVFQQDAETMLTWIAENRQEFLLNYTEIGDDAATAEELEDEHRNFEASC
;
A
#
# COMPACT_ATOMS: atom_id res chain seq x y z
N ARG A 1 -6.93 13.49 -33.84
CA ARG A 1 -7.16 14.45 -32.74
C ARG A 1 -8.31 13.90 -31.89
N THR A 2 -8.08 13.78 -30.58
CA THR A 2 -9.05 13.58 -29.46
C THR A 2 -9.85 12.26 -29.43
N GLU A 3 -9.55 11.34 -28.49
CA GLU A 3 -10.18 11.19 -27.14
C GLU A 3 -11.65 10.69 -27.21
N GLY A 4 -12.12 9.71 -26.44
CA GLY A 4 -11.57 9.08 -25.25
C GLY A 4 -12.38 7.88 -24.73
N ARG A 5 -11.86 7.35 -23.62
CA ARG A 5 -12.26 6.22 -22.77
C ARG A 5 -13.76 6.00 -22.56
N LYS A 6 -14.16 4.73 -22.37
CA LYS A 6 -14.64 4.19 -21.07
C LYS A 6 -14.80 2.67 -21.14
N GLY A 7 -14.15 1.96 -20.21
CA GLY A 7 -14.24 0.52 -20.08
C GLY A 7 -15.61 0.04 -19.59
N LYS A 8 -15.82 -1.28 -19.65
CA LYS A 8 -16.80 -2.00 -18.85
C LYS A 8 -16.35 -3.43 -18.63
N VAL A 9 -16.20 -3.73 -17.36
CA VAL A 9 -16.25 -5.05 -16.73
C VAL A 9 -17.53 -5.77 -17.19
N LEU A 10 -17.40 -7.04 -17.58
CA LEU A 10 -18.49 -8.04 -17.67
C LEU A 10 -17.82 -9.39 -17.33
N PHE A 11 -17.67 -9.78 -16.06
CA PHE A 11 -18.64 -10.50 -15.24
C PHE A 11 -19.86 -11.05 -16.01
N LEU A 12 -19.96 -12.38 -16.05
CA LEU A 12 -21.11 -13.21 -16.41
C LEU A 12 -22.19 -12.53 -17.28
N ASP A 13 -22.03 -12.61 -18.59
CA ASP A 13 -23.19 -12.63 -19.48
C ASP A 13 -23.36 -14.07 -19.98
N LEU A 14 -24.22 -14.79 -19.26
CA LEU A 14 -24.99 -15.92 -19.75
C LEU A 14 -25.86 -15.43 -20.92
N PHE A 15 -25.29 -15.31 -22.11
CA PHE A 15 -26.06 -15.29 -23.34
C PHE A 15 -26.13 -16.70 -23.91
N PHE A 16 -27.10 -17.45 -23.39
CA PHE A 16 -27.68 -18.59 -24.08
C PHE A 16 -28.44 -18.03 -25.29
N ASP A 17 -27.76 -17.87 -26.43
CA ASP A 17 -28.44 -17.62 -27.70
C ASP A 17 -29.16 -18.91 -28.13
N SER A 18 -30.48 -18.85 -28.09
CA SER A 18 -31.40 -19.96 -28.33
C SER A 18 -31.56 -20.24 -29.82
N SER A 19 -30.48 -20.64 -30.51
CA SER A 19 -30.61 -21.43 -31.73
C SER A 19 -30.30 -22.88 -31.37
N SER A 20 -31.35 -23.66 -31.14
CA SER A 20 -31.22 -25.09 -30.85
C SER A 20 -30.74 -25.81 -32.11
N LEU A 21 -29.43 -25.81 -32.35
CA LEU A 21 -28.83 -26.84 -33.18
C LEU A 21 -29.18 -28.17 -32.50
N PRO A 22 -29.84 -29.12 -33.20
CA PRO A 22 -30.08 -30.43 -32.63
C PRO A 22 -28.71 -31.07 -32.37
N THR A 23 -28.32 -31.14 -31.10
CA THR A 23 -27.11 -31.84 -30.67
C THR A 23 -27.36 -33.33 -30.85
N GLN A 24 -27.02 -33.85 -32.01
CA GLN A 24 -27.06 -35.27 -32.28
C GLN A 24 -25.90 -35.93 -31.52
N THR A 25 -26.21 -36.57 -30.40
CA THR A 25 -25.20 -37.30 -29.62
C THR A 25 -24.95 -38.65 -30.29
N VAL A 26 -23.87 -38.73 -31.09
CA VAL A 26 -23.43 -39.98 -31.72
C VAL A 26 -22.51 -40.70 -30.74
N VAL A 27 -22.99 -41.84 -30.22
CA VAL A 27 -22.19 -42.69 -29.32
C VAL A 27 -21.23 -43.50 -30.19
N THR A 28 -19.95 -43.14 -30.16
CA THR A 28 -18.89 -43.82 -30.94
C THR A 28 -18.02 -44.63 -29.98
N SER A 29 -17.59 -45.83 -30.39
CA SER A 29 -16.61 -46.61 -29.63
C SER A 29 -15.24 -45.91 -29.63
N LEU A 30 -14.38 -46.23 -28.66
CA LEU A 30 -13.03 -45.69 -28.59
C LEU A 30 -12.25 -45.91 -29.91
N ASP A 31 -12.46 -47.06 -30.55
CA ASP A 31 -11.86 -47.41 -31.86
C ASP A 31 -12.36 -46.56 -33.03
N GLY A 32 -13.50 -45.90 -32.89
CA GLY A 32 -14.07 -45.02 -33.92
C GLY A 32 -13.68 -43.55 -33.79
N LEU A 33 -12.97 -43.17 -32.71
CA LEU A 33 -12.60 -41.80 -32.40
C LEU A 33 -11.64 -41.20 -33.44
N THR A 34 -10.75 -42.05 -33.99
CA THR A 34 -9.76 -41.72 -35.02
C THR A 34 -10.38 -41.36 -36.39
N LYS A 35 -11.68 -41.60 -36.58
CA LYS A 35 -12.41 -41.18 -37.79
C LYS A 35 -12.79 -39.70 -37.78
N PHE A 36 -12.74 -39.06 -36.60
CA PHE A 36 -13.18 -37.69 -36.39
C PHE A 36 -12.10 -36.79 -35.80
N ILE A 37 -11.12 -37.38 -35.11
CA ILE A 37 -10.05 -36.66 -34.42
C ILE A 37 -8.73 -37.33 -34.78
N ASP A 38 -7.74 -36.53 -35.20
CA ASP A 38 -6.40 -37.05 -35.49
C ASP A 38 -5.73 -37.58 -34.21
N LEU A 39 -4.91 -38.62 -34.36
CA LEU A 39 -4.27 -39.32 -33.25
C LEU A 39 -3.30 -38.42 -32.47
N ASP A 40 -2.74 -37.39 -33.08
CA ASP A 40 -1.86 -36.39 -32.46
C ASP A 40 -2.60 -35.35 -31.61
N HIS A 41 -3.93 -35.30 -31.68
CA HIS A 41 -4.79 -34.52 -30.79
C HIS A 41 -5.38 -35.34 -29.64
N LEU A 42 -5.19 -36.67 -29.66
CA LEU A 42 -5.66 -37.57 -28.62
C LEU A 42 -4.56 -37.88 -27.61
N THR A 43 -4.90 -37.89 -26.34
CA THR A 43 -3.99 -38.29 -25.25
C THR A 43 -3.77 -39.81 -25.27
N SER A 44 -2.70 -40.26 -24.61
CA SER A 44 -2.31 -41.69 -24.64
C SER A 44 -3.37 -42.65 -24.08
N ASP A 45 -4.17 -42.19 -23.10
CA ASP A 45 -5.32 -42.93 -22.55
C ASP A 45 -6.47 -43.11 -23.55
N LEU A 46 -6.53 -42.27 -24.59
CA LEU A 46 -7.46 -42.36 -25.72
C LEU A 46 -6.82 -42.96 -26.97
N GLY A 47 -5.63 -43.54 -26.86
CA GLY A 47 -4.91 -44.19 -27.96
C GLY A 47 -4.15 -43.25 -28.90
N GLY A 48 -3.99 -41.97 -28.53
CA GLY A 48 -3.25 -40.99 -29.33
C GLY A 48 -1.81 -40.74 -28.89
N SER A 49 -1.16 -39.77 -29.55
CA SER A 49 0.24 -39.36 -29.33
C SER A 49 0.39 -37.98 -28.69
N PHE A 50 -0.71 -37.28 -28.36
CA PHE A 50 -0.66 -35.98 -27.70
C PHE A 50 -0.05 -36.08 -26.31
N LYS A 51 1.00 -35.29 -26.04
CA LYS A 51 1.70 -35.30 -24.76
C LYS A 51 1.03 -34.35 -23.77
N TYR A 52 0.03 -34.88 -23.08
CA TYR A 52 -0.67 -34.19 -22.00
C TYR A 52 -0.46 -34.85 -20.64
N ASP A 53 -0.04 -34.05 -19.67
CA ASP A 53 0.06 -34.42 -18.26
C ASP A 53 -0.76 -33.40 -17.45
N HIS A 54 -2.00 -33.76 -17.17
CA HIS A 54 -2.92 -32.92 -16.39
C HIS A 54 -2.36 -32.56 -15.01
N SER A 55 -1.56 -33.44 -14.40
CA SER A 55 -0.99 -33.19 -13.08
C SER A 55 0.06 -32.08 -13.14
N LYS A 56 0.90 -32.05 -14.19
CA LYS A 56 1.82 -30.93 -14.44
C LYS A 56 1.08 -29.63 -14.76
N TRP A 57 0.07 -29.70 -15.64
CA TRP A 57 -0.73 -28.53 -16.02
C TRP A 57 -1.42 -27.88 -14.80
N ILE A 58 -2.09 -28.68 -13.97
CA ILE A 58 -2.76 -28.20 -12.76
C ILE A 58 -1.75 -27.54 -11.81
N LYS A 59 -0.60 -28.19 -11.56
CA LYS A 59 0.44 -27.64 -10.66
C LYS A 59 0.95 -26.28 -11.13
N MET A 60 1.20 -26.12 -12.43
CA MET A 60 1.66 -24.85 -13.00
C MET A 60 0.60 -23.76 -12.84
N ARG A 61 -0.64 -24.04 -13.26
CA ARG A 61 -1.75 -23.10 -13.15
C ARG A 61 -1.97 -22.65 -11.70
N MET A 62 -1.97 -23.60 -10.76
CA MET A 62 -2.09 -23.29 -9.33
C MET A 62 -0.95 -22.39 -8.83
N ALA A 63 0.29 -22.59 -9.30
CA ALA A 63 1.42 -21.75 -8.91
C ALA A 63 1.26 -20.31 -9.43
N VAL A 64 0.84 -20.14 -10.68
CA VAL A 64 0.57 -18.82 -11.28
C VAL A 64 -0.59 -18.12 -10.56
N GLU A 65 -1.71 -18.82 -10.36
CA GLU A 65 -2.88 -18.24 -9.69
C GLU A 65 -2.59 -17.85 -8.25
N LYS A 66 -1.84 -18.68 -7.51
CA LYS A 66 -1.40 -18.37 -6.15
C LYS A 66 -0.58 -17.08 -6.13
N PHE A 67 0.43 -16.99 -6.99
CA PHE A 67 1.29 -15.80 -7.09
C PHE A 67 0.47 -14.55 -7.42
N VAL A 68 -0.39 -14.63 -8.45
CA VAL A 68 -1.24 -13.50 -8.87
C VAL A 68 -2.14 -13.03 -7.73
N TYR A 69 -2.75 -13.97 -7.00
CA TYR A 69 -3.58 -13.64 -5.84
C TYR A 69 -2.80 -12.93 -4.74
N GLU A 70 -1.65 -13.49 -4.33
CA GLU A 70 -0.83 -12.93 -3.25
C GLU A 70 -0.28 -11.54 -3.61
N ALA A 71 0.23 -11.38 -4.82
CA ALA A 71 0.74 -10.11 -5.32
C ALA A 71 -0.37 -9.05 -5.45
N SER A 72 -1.52 -9.40 -6.01
CA SER A 72 -2.66 -8.48 -6.13
C SER A 72 -3.21 -8.08 -4.76
N SER A 73 -3.30 -9.04 -3.82
CA SER A 73 -3.75 -8.76 -2.45
C SER A 73 -2.80 -7.81 -1.72
N LEU A 74 -1.48 -7.99 -1.87
CA LEU A 74 -0.51 -7.08 -1.30
C LEU A 74 -0.60 -5.69 -1.95
N LEU A 75 -0.75 -5.63 -3.28
CA LEU A 75 -0.87 -4.36 -4.00
C LEU A 75 -2.09 -3.56 -3.54
N ALA A 76 -3.24 -4.20 -3.38
CA ALA A 76 -4.45 -3.56 -2.85
C ALA A 76 -4.23 -2.99 -1.43
N LYS A 77 -3.52 -3.72 -0.56
CA LYS A 77 -3.15 -3.19 0.79
C LYS A 77 -2.20 -1.99 0.70
N LEU A 78 -1.28 -1.99 -0.26
CA LEU A 78 -0.40 -0.84 -0.50
C LEU A 78 -1.19 0.37 -1.02
N GLU A 79 -2.27 0.16 -1.78
CA GLU A 79 -3.18 1.21 -2.23
C GLU A 79 -3.98 1.82 -1.08
N GLU A 80 -4.53 1.01 -0.18
CA GLU A 80 -5.22 1.49 1.02
C GLU A 80 -4.32 2.40 1.89
N ILE A 81 -3.04 2.04 2.01
CA ILE A 81 -2.06 2.86 2.75
C ILE A 81 -1.72 4.15 2.00
N ASP A 82 -1.69 4.14 0.67
CA ASP A 82 -1.48 5.34 -0.15
C ASP A 82 -2.59 6.36 0.10
N ASP A 83 -3.85 5.90 0.07
CA ASP A 83 -5.03 6.72 0.32
C ASP A 83 -4.97 7.34 1.73
N GLY A 84 -4.64 6.54 2.74
CA GLY A 84 -4.49 7.02 4.12
C GLY A 84 -3.34 8.01 4.31
N LEU A 85 -2.21 7.82 3.63
CA LEU A 85 -1.07 8.74 3.72
C LEU A 85 -1.32 10.06 2.99
N SER A 86 -2.12 10.03 1.92
CA SER A 86 -2.42 11.19 1.08
C SER A 86 -3.43 12.16 1.71
N LEU A 87 -4.17 11.73 2.74
CA LEU A 87 -5.16 12.56 3.42
C LEU A 87 -4.50 13.63 4.31
N GLU A 88 -4.73 14.92 4.09
CA GLU A 88 -4.11 15.98 4.91
C GLU A 88 -4.97 16.36 6.14
N ASP A 89 -5.17 15.41 7.06
CA ASP A 89 -6.05 15.52 8.23
C ASP A 89 -5.29 15.67 9.56
N PHE A 90 -4.46 16.70 9.71
CA PHE A 90 -3.68 16.90 10.94
C PHE A 90 -4.55 17.36 12.11
N ALA A 91 -4.31 16.79 13.29
CA ALA A 91 -5.03 17.16 14.51
C ALA A 91 -4.68 18.58 14.98
N ASP A 92 -5.65 19.23 15.65
CA ASP A 92 -5.47 20.58 16.18
C ASP A 92 -4.80 20.64 17.56
N THR A 93 -4.71 19.50 18.26
CA THR A 93 -4.11 19.40 19.60
C THR A 93 -2.73 18.75 19.54
N VAL A 94 -1.87 19.12 20.50
CA VAL A 94 -0.52 18.53 20.66
C VAL A 94 -0.62 17.02 20.91
N GLU A 95 -1.59 16.58 21.73
CA GLU A 95 -1.86 15.18 22.03
C GLU A 95 -2.30 14.41 20.78
N GLY A 96 -3.24 14.97 20.00
CA GLY A 96 -3.71 14.35 18.76
C GLY A 96 -2.58 14.19 17.74
N LEU A 97 -1.73 15.21 17.59
CA LEU A 97 -0.55 15.16 16.72
C LEU A 97 0.46 14.11 17.19
N LYS A 98 0.70 13.97 18.50
CA LYS A 98 1.57 12.91 19.06
C LYS A 98 1.05 11.52 18.68
N ASP A 99 -0.26 11.30 18.75
CA ASP A 99 -0.86 10.02 18.41
C ASP A 99 -0.80 9.74 16.89
N GLN A 100 -1.06 10.75 16.05
CA GLN A 100 -0.85 10.63 14.60
C GLN A 100 0.61 10.37 14.24
N ILE A 101 1.58 10.97 14.93
CA ILE A 101 3.01 10.69 14.74
C ILE A 101 3.33 9.22 15.08
N LYS A 102 2.80 8.68 16.19
CA LYS A 102 2.96 7.25 16.54
C LYS A 102 2.34 6.35 15.47
N GLN A 103 1.11 6.64 15.02
CA GLN A 103 0.47 5.89 13.93
C GLN A 103 1.32 5.93 12.67
N ASN A 104 1.87 7.09 12.30
CA ASN A 104 2.74 7.23 11.15
C ASN A 104 4.01 6.36 11.29
N GLN A 105 4.55 6.19 12.50
CA GLN A 105 5.66 5.24 12.74
C GLN A 105 5.24 3.77 12.54
N HIS A 106 4.01 3.40 12.89
CA HIS A 106 3.48 2.06 12.62
C HIS A 106 3.37 1.81 11.12
N VAL A 107 2.85 2.78 10.36
CA VAL A 107 2.76 2.71 8.89
C VAL A 107 4.16 2.52 8.28
N LYS A 108 5.17 3.27 8.74
CA LYS A 108 6.57 3.08 8.31
C LYS A 108 7.04 1.64 8.49
N LYS A 109 6.83 1.08 9.69
CA LYS A 109 7.26 -0.30 10.01
C LYS A 109 6.57 -1.31 9.10
N TRP A 110 5.30 -1.09 8.79
CA TRP A 110 4.56 -1.96 7.88
C TRP A 110 5.10 -1.87 6.45
N ILE A 111 5.31 -0.66 5.91
CA ILE A 111 5.85 -0.45 4.55
C ILE A 111 7.21 -1.14 4.39
N VAL A 112 8.06 -1.09 5.42
CA VAL A 112 9.38 -1.74 5.41
C VAL A 112 9.27 -3.26 5.47
N LYS A 113 8.30 -3.80 6.20
CA LYS A 113 8.11 -5.25 6.39
C LYS A 113 7.24 -5.90 5.32
N ALA A 114 6.63 -5.13 4.41
CA ALA A 114 5.82 -5.66 3.32
C ALA A 114 6.66 -6.66 2.48
N PRO A 115 6.15 -7.88 2.22
CA PRO A 115 6.93 -8.99 1.65
C PRO A 115 7.10 -8.87 0.13
N VAL A 116 7.52 -7.70 -0.36
CA VAL A 116 7.68 -7.44 -1.79
C VAL A 116 8.87 -8.20 -2.37
N GLU A 117 9.98 -8.32 -1.63
CA GLU A 117 11.15 -9.11 -2.05
C GLU A 117 10.82 -10.59 -2.18
N VAL A 118 10.03 -11.13 -1.24
CA VAL A 118 9.61 -12.54 -1.27
C VAL A 118 8.80 -12.83 -2.53
N LEU A 119 7.82 -11.97 -2.84
CA LEU A 119 7.03 -12.11 -4.07
C LEU A 119 7.87 -11.87 -5.33
N GLN A 120 8.86 -10.97 -5.29
CA GLN A 120 9.79 -10.79 -6.40
C GLN A 120 10.59 -12.07 -6.69
N GLU A 121 11.16 -12.70 -5.65
CA GLU A 121 11.89 -13.97 -5.78
C GLU A 121 10.99 -15.11 -6.26
N GLU A 122 9.76 -15.20 -5.74
CA GLU A 122 8.76 -16.19 -6.19
C GLU A 122 8.37 -15.98 -7.66
N GLY A 123 8.14 -14.73 -8.07
CA GLY A 123 7.84 -14.36 -9.45
C GLY A 123 8.99 -14.74 -10.39
N GLN A 124 10.25 -14.45 -10.01
CA GLN A 124 11.43 -14.86 -10.78
C GLN A 124 11.54 -16.38 -10.93
N LYS A 125 11.35 -17.12 -9.84
CA LYS A 125 11.37 -18.59 -9.87
C LYS A 125 10.27 -19.16 -10.75
N LEU A 126 9.07 -18.58 -10.69
CA LEU A 126 7.93 -18.98 -11.50
C LEU A 126 8.20 -18.71 -12.99
N ARG A 127 8.80 -17.56 -13.33
CA ARG A 127 9.25 -17.25 -14.70
C ARG A 127 10.28 -18.25 -15.22
N SER A 128 11.31 -18.56 -14.44
CA SER A 128 12.30 -19.58 -14.85
C SER A 128 11.64 -20.95 -15.08
N SER A 129 10.63 -21.29 -14.28
CA SER A 129 9.84 -22.51 -14.47
C SER A 129 8.98 -22.44 -15.74
N LEU A 130 8.45 -21.25 -16.05
CA LEU A 130 7.67 -20.98 -17.27
C LEU A 130 8.52 -20.98 -18.55
N GLN A 131 9.85 -20.88 -18.46
CA GLN A 131 10.74 -20.89 -19.62
C GLN A 131 11.33 -22.28 -19.90
N ASN A 132 11.17 -23.25 -18.99
CA ASN A 132 11.79 -24.56 -19.13
C ASN A 132 10.87 -25.56 -19.89
N PRO A 133 11.14 -25.90 -21.17
CA PRO A 133 10.32 -26.79 -22.01
C PRO A 133 10.05 -28.17 -21.40
N GLU A 134 10.90 -28.68 -20.49
CA GLU A 134 10.70 -29.99 -19.84
C GLU A 134 9.57 -29.98 -18.78
N HIS A 135 9.19 -28.80 -18.30
CA HIS A 135 8.07 -28.61 -17.38
C HIS A 135 6.72 -28.50 -18.11
N PHE A 136 6.71 -28.49 -19.45
CA PHE A 136 5.54 -28.29 -20.26
C PHE A 136 4.95 -29.57 -20.83
N THR A 137 3.63 -29.51 -20.95
CA THR A 137 2.83 -30.36 -21.82
C THR A 137 2.45 -29.51 -23.01
N ASP A 138 2.19 -30.11 -24.18
CA ASP A 138 1.78 -29.38 -25.40
C ASP A 138 0.44 -28.61 -25.22
N ALA A 139 -0.22 -28.72 -24.06
CA ALA A 139 -1.42 -27.97 -23.68
C ALA A 139 -1.18 -26.50 -23.27
N PHE A 140 0.05 -26.05 -23.04
CA PHE A 140 0.35 -24.62 -22.85
C PHE A 140 0.85 -24.02 -24.16
N THR A 141 0.11 -23.06 -24.70
CA THR A 141 0.58 -22.35 -25.89
C THR A 141 1.70 -21.38 -25.51
N PRO A 142 2.63 -21.08 -26.43
CA PRO A 142 3.62 -20.02 -26.23
C PRO A 142 2.98 -18.67 -25.83
N GLU A 143 1.78 -18.39 -26.36
CA GLU A 143 0.99 -17.21 -26.01
C GLU A 143 0.53 -17.22 -24.54
N ASP A 144 0.09 -18.35 -24.01
CA ASP A 144 -0.33 -18.49 -22.61
C ASP A 144 0.85 -18.27 -21.65
N VAL A 145 2.01 -18.84 -21.99
CA VAL A 145 3.25 -18.67 -21.22
C VAL A 145 3.65 -17.19 -21.19
N LYS A 146 3.69 -16.54 -22.36
CA LYS A 146 4.03 -15.13 -22.47
C LYS A 146 3.05 -14.23 -21.71
N LYS A 147 1.76 -14.55 -21.74
CA LYS A 147 0.74 -13.81 -20.98
C LYS A 147 0.98 -13.93 -19.48
N ALA A 148 1.29 -15.13 -18.99
CA ALA A 148 1.61 -15.35 -17.58
C ALA A 148 2.90 -14.61 -17.17
N GLU A 149 3.95 -14.65 -17.99
CA GLU A 149 5.19 -13.91 -17.74
C GLU A 149 4.95 -12.40 -17.64
N ASN A 150 4.21 -11.82 -18.60
CA ASN A 150 3.87 -10.40 -18.57
C ASN A 150 3.07 -10.03 -17.32
N GLN A 151 2.09 -10.86 -16.95
CA GLN A 151 1.29 -10.62 -15.76
C GLN A 151 2.14 -10.67 -14.47
N ILE A 152 3.11 -11.59 -14.40
CA ILE A 152 4.05 -11.65 -13.28
C ILE A 152 4.88 -10.36 -13.21
N ASP A 153 5.40 -9.91 -14.35
CA ASP A 153 6.25 -8.71 -14.43
C ASP A 153 5.50 -7.46 -14.03
N GLU A 154 4.30 -7.24 -14.57
CA GLU A 154 3.44 -6.11 -14.23
C GLU A 154 3.14 -6.05 -12.72
N LEU A 155 2.88 -7.19 -12.08
CA LEU A 155 2.61 -7.26 -10.65
C LEU A 155 3.86 -6.99 -9.80
N VAL A 156 5.01 -7.56 -10.16
CA VAL A 156 6.28 -7.32 -9.44
C VAL A 156 6.70 -5.86 -9.56
N GLU A 157 6.66 -5.29 -10.76
CA GLU A 157 6.99 -3.88 -10.99
C GLU A 157 6.00 -2.96 -10.24
N GLY A 158 4.71 -3.28 -10.29
CA GLY A 158 3.66 -2.57 -9.55
C GLY A 158 3.94 -2.53 -8.05
N LEU A 159 4.26 -3.68 -7.44
CA LEU A 159 4.59 -3.78 -6.01
C LEU A 159 5.83 -2.96 -5.63
N LEU A 160 6.90 -3.06 -6.42
CA LEU A 160 8.15 -2.34 -6.18
C LEU A 160 7.93 -0.83 -6.28
N SER A 161 7.30 -0.38 -7.37
CA SER A 161 7.00 1.03 -7.62
C SER A 161 6.08 1.61 -6.54
N LYS A 162 5.00 0.90 -6.20
CA LYS A 162 4.05 1.35 -5.18
C LYS A 162 4.72 1.46 -3.81
N ARG A 163 5.53 0.47 -3.40
CA ARG A 163 6.25 0.53 -2.12
C ARG A 163 7.25 1.68 -2.08
N GLN A 164 7.94 1.98 -3.18
CA GLN A 164 8.82 3.14 -3.26
C GLN A 164 8.04 4.46 -3.13
N LYS A 165 6.93 4.61 -3.86
CA LYS A 165 6.03 5.76 -3.74
C LYS A 165 5.52 5.95 -2.30
N LEU A 166 5.14 4.87 -1.62
CA LEU A 166 4.71 4.94 -0.23
C LEU A 166 5.81 5.44 0.72
N ARG A 167 7.08 5.10 0.47
CA ARG A 167 8.20 5.65 1.26
C ARG A 167 8.31 7.16 1.09
N GLU A 168 8.11 7.66 -0.12
CA GLU A 168 8.15 9.10 -0.43
C GLU A 168 6.96 9.83 0.21
N LEU A 169 5.74 9.34 0.02
CA LEU A 169 4.53 9.90 0.64
C LEU A 169 4.63 9.92 2.16
N TRP A 170 5.10 8.82 2.75
CA TRP A 170 5.32 8.71 4.19
C TRP A 170 6.30 9.78 4.69
N ASN A 171 7.42 9.98 3.99
CA ASN A 171 8.42 10.99 4.35
C ASN A 171 7.81 12.40 4.29
N MET A 172 7.02 12.69 3.25
CA MET A 172 6.35 13.99 3.12
C MET A 172 5.32 14.22 4.23
N ARG A 173 4.48 13.22 4.52
CA ARG A 173 3.52 13.30 5.63
C ARG A 173 4.22 13.48 6.97
N LYS A 174 5.34 12.79 7.19
CA LYS A 174 6.16 12.93 8.40
C LYS A 174 6.65 14.37 8.57
N MET A 175 7.21 14.99 7.52
CA MET A 175 7.66 16.38 7.58
C MET A 175 6.52 17.34 7.94
N LYS A 176 5.34 17.15 7.35
CA LYS A 176 4.15 17.97 7.65
C LYS A 176 3.68 17.78 9.09
N LEU A 177 3.61 16.54 9.59
CA LEU A 177 3.28 16.23 10.99
C LEU A 177 4.26 16.90 11.96
N ASP A 178 5.57 16.82 11.67
CA ASP A 178 6.61 17.44 12.49
C ASP A 178 6.45 18.97 12.52
N GLN A 179 6.13 19.60 11.38
CA GLN A 179 5.86 21.04 11.29
C GLN A 179 4.60 21.45 12.06
N CYS A 180 3.48 20.74 11.86
CA CYS A 180 2.23 21.00 12.58
C CYS A 180 2.45 20.87 14.09
N PHE A 181 3.17 19.84 14.52
CA PHE A 181 3.49 19.63 15.93
C PHE A 181 4.29 20.79 16.52
N GLN A 182 5.38 21.21 15.87
CA GLN A 182 6.19 22.35 16.32
C GLN A 182 5.38 23.64 16.38
N TYR A 183 4.54 23.88 15.37
CA TYR A 183 3.66 25.06 15.34
C TYR A 183 2.68 25.06 16.52
N ARG A 184 2.04 23.92 16.83
CA ARG A 184 1.11 23.82 17.98
C ARG A 184 1.81 24.02 19.32
N VAL A 185 3.02 23.45 19.50
CA VAL A 185 3.82 23.69 20.71
C VAL A 185 4.15 25.17 20.85
N PHE A 186 4.63 25.80 19.77
CA PHE A 186 4.91 27.24 19.77
C PHE A 186 3.68 28.09 20.14
N GLN A 187 2.49 27.73 19.63
CA GLN A 187 1.26 28.43 20.00
C GLN A 187 0.96 28.31 21.50
N GLN A 188 1.08 27.11 22.07
CA GLN A 188 0.88 26.88 23.50
C GLN A 188 1.88 27.66 24.35
N ASP A 189 3.15 27.69 23.93
CA ASP A 189 4.20 28.44 24.62
C ASP A 189 3.92 29.95 24.57
N ALA A 190 3.51 30.48 23.41
CA ALA A 190 3.14 31.87 23.24
C ALA A 190 1.91 32.25 24.08
N GLU A 191 0.88 31.41 24.13
CA GLU A 191 -0.31 31.61 24.97
C GLU A 191 0.03 31.59 26.46
N THR A 192 0.94 30.68 26.87
CA THR A 192 1.44 30.61 28.24
C THR A 192 2.21 31.88 28.61
N MET A 193 3.09 32.35 27.73
CA MET A 193 3.83 33.60 27.93
C MET A 193 2.90 34.82 27.99
N LEU A 194 1.90 34.90 27.12
CA LEU A 194 0.91 35.98 27.15
C LEU A 194 0.10 35.99 28.44
N THR A 195 -0.31 34.81 28.92
CA THR A 195 -1.00 34.66 30.20
C THR A 195 -0.11 35.13 31.35
N TRP A 196 1.15 34.68 31.37
CA TRP A 196 2.13 35.10 32.39
C TRP A 196 2.34 36.61 32.40
N ILE A 197 2.52 37.25 31.23
CA ILE A 197 2.62 38.72 31.13
C ILE A 197 1.35 39.38 31.66
N ALA A 198 0.17 38.88 31.27
CA ALA A 198 -1.11 39.47 31.65
C ALA A 198 -1.37 39.40 33.16
N GLU A 199 -0.95 38.32 33.82
CA GLU A 199 -1.07 38.12 35.27
C GLU A 199 -0.09 39.00 36.05
N ASN A 200 1.17 39.06 35.62
CA ASN A 200 2.23 39.81 36.33
C ASN A 200 2.22 41.32 36.00
N ARG A 201 1.53 41.78 34.95
CA ARG A 201 1.53 43.20 34.54
C ARG A 201 1.10 44.15 35.66
N GLN A 202 0.12 43.75 36.45
CA GLN A 202 -0.51 44.65 37.42
C GLN A 202 0.42 44.83 38.63
N GLU A 203 1.05 43.73 39.07
CA GLU A 203 2.07 43.73 40.11
C GLU A 203 3.31 44.50 39.66
N PHE A 204 3.74 44.31 38.40
CA PHE A 204 4.81 45.10 37.80
C PHE A 204 4.56 46.61 37.88
N LEU A 205 3.37 47.05 37.47
CA LEU A 205 2.99 48.46 37.42
C LEU A 205 2.78 49.09 38.81
N LEU A 206 2.41 48.31 39.82
CA LEU A 206 2.12 48.81 41.16
C LEU A 206 3.35 48.79 42.07
N ASN A 207 4.16 47.74 42.04
CA ASN A 207 5.21 47.50 43.04
C ASN A 207 6.61 47.92 42.58
N TYR A 208 6.88 48.01 41.27
CA TYR A 208 8.22 48.28 40.74
C TYR A 208 8.37 49.67 40.13
N THR A 209 7.60 50.64 40.61
CA THR A 209 7.69 52.04 40.17
C THR A 209 8.18 53.01 41.25
N GLU A 210 8.33 52.52 42.49
CA GLU A 210 8.77 53.31 43.63
C GLU A 210 10.19 52.90 44.06
N ILE A 211 10.95 53.84 44.63
CA ILE A 211 12.35 53.63 45.09
C ILE A 211 12.39 53.37 46.62
N GLY A 212 11.26 53.54 47.32
CA GLY A 212 11.23 53.59 48.78
C GLY A 212 11.55 54.99 49.32
N ASP A 213 11.07 55.26 50.53
CA ASP A 213 11.21 56.52 51.27
C ASP A 213 12.37 56.52 52.27
N ASP A 214 13.02 55.37 52.48
CA ASP A 214 14.24 55.22 53.26
C ASP A 214 15.15 54.09 52.72
N ALA A 215 16.34 53.95 53.29
CA ALA A 215 17.34 52.99 52.82
C ALA A 215 16.94 51.52 53.04
N ALA A 216 16.17 51.21 54.08
CA ALA A 216 15.73 49.86 54.37
C ALA A 216 14.59 49.43 53.44
N THR A 217 13.64 50.32 53.17
CA THR A 217 12.56 50.06 52.19
C THR A 217 13.10 49.94 50.76
N ALA A 218 14.12 50.72 50.40
CA ALA A 218 14.81 50.58 49.12
C ALA A 218 15.52 49.22 48.94
N GLU A 219 16.15 48.69 50.00
CA GLU A 219 16.82 47.37 49.98
C GLU A 219 15.81 46.22 49.86
N GLU A 220 14.66 46.31 50.53
CA GLU A 220 13.57 45.34 50.42
C GLU A 220 12.98 45.29 49.00
N LEU A 221 12.72 46.45 48.39
CA LEU A 221 12.26 46.56 47.00
C LEU A 221 13.31 46.04 45.98
N GLU A 222 14.60 46.21 46.27
CA GLU A 222 15.68 45.67 45.43
C GLU A 222 15.71 44.14 45.47
N ASP A 223 15.54 43.53 46.65
CA ASP A 223 15.48 42.08 46.80
C ASP A 223 14.23 41.49 46.13
N GLU A 224 13.07 42.16 46.22
CA GLU A 224 11.86 41.78 45.46
C GLU A 224 12.11 41.82 43.95
N HIS A 225 12.78 42.85 43.45
CA HIS A 225 13.12 42.97 42.03
C HIS A 225 14.06 41.85 41.56
N ARG A 226 15.10 41.55 42.34
CA ARG A 226 16.01 40.42 42.06
C ARG A 226 15.29 39.08 42.05
N ASN A 227 14.33 38.86 42.97
CA ASN A 227 13.52 37.64 43.00
C ASN A 227 12.61 37.53 41.76
N PHE A 228 12.03 38.64 41.31
CA PHE A 228 11.23 38.68 40.09
C PHE A 228 12.05 38.40 38.83
N GLU A 229 13.23 39.04 38.67
CA GLU A 229 14.14 38.78 37.55
C GLU A 229 14.57 37.30 37.48
N ALA A 230 14.75 36.65 38.64
CA ALA A 230 15.09 35.24 38.72
C ALA A 230 13.91 34.29 38.38
N SER A 231 12.68 34.78 38.41
CA SER A 231 11.45 34.02 38.12
C SER A 231 10.99 34.11 36.65
N CYS A 232 11.64 34.97 35.86
CA CYS A 232 11.44 35.14 34.42
C CYS A 232 12.24 34.10 33.61
#